data_AF-A0A401I9Q7-F1
#
_entry.id   AF-A0A401I9Q7-F1
#
_cell.length_a   1.000
_cell.length_b   1.000
_cell.length_c   1.000
_cell.angle_alpha   90.00
_cell.angle_beta   90.00
_cell.angle_gamma   90.00
#
_symmetry.space_group_name_H-M   'P 1'
#
loop_
_entity.id
_entity.type
_entity.pdbx_description
1 polymer ?
#
loop_
_entity_poly.entity_id
_entity_poly.type
_entity_poly.pdbx_seq_one_letter_code
_entity_poly.pdbx_strand_id
1 'polypeptide(L)'
;LEDLHIMEMMTKGKLAKHIADAAWGEIRRQLQYKAEWYERQIKEVLAFVPTSQTCHVCGAIHPEVRSLDVRVWVCPACQTRHDRDGNAAKNIKVMAV
;
A
#
# COMPACT_ATOMS: atom_id res chain seq x y z
N LEU A 1 7.52 -2.11 2.32
CA LEU A 1 6.25 -2.19 3.08
C LEU A 1 5.64 -0.80 3.11
N GLU A 2 4.32 -0.66 3.15
CA GLU A 2 3.70 0.66 3.39
C GLU A 2 3.75 0.98 4.88
N ASP A 3 4.14 2.20 5.23
CA ASP A 3 4.05 2.69 6.60
C ASP A 3 2.61 3.11 6.90
N LEU A 4 1.80 2.15 7.33
CA LEU A 4 0.41 2.36 7.69
C LEU A 4 0.30 2.85 9.14
N HIS A 5 -0.42 3.96 9.34
CA HIS A 5 -0.79 4.47 10.66
C HIS A 5 -1.93 3.64 11.28
N ILE A 6 -1.67 2.36 11.57
CA ILE A 6 -2.67 1.37 11.98
C ILE A 6 -3.50 1.84 13.18
N MET A 7 -2.85 2.44 14.19
CA MET A 7 -3.53 2.95 15.38
C MET A 7 -4.57 4.03 15.04
N GLU A 8 -4.26 4.94 14.11
CA GLU A 8 -5.20 5.96 13.67
C GLU A 8 -6.34 5.35 12.83
N MET A 9 -6.04 4.34 12.02
CA MET A 9 -7.06 3.65 11.22
C MET A 9 -8.02 2.83 12.09
N MET A 10 -7.57 2.37 13.26
CA MET A 10 -8.39 1.65 14.23
C MET A 10 -9.32 2.57 15.04
N THR A 11 -8.99 3.85 15.20
CA THR A 11 -9.86 4.81 15.93
C THR A 11 -10.95 5.40 15.04
N LYS A 12 -10.80 5.32 13.72
CA LYS A 12 -11.71 5.96 12.75
C LYS A 12 -12.66 4.96 12.06
N GLY A 13 -13.90 4.91 12.54
CA GLY A 13 -15.07 4.57 11.71
C GLY A 13 -15.33 3.09 11.40
N LYS A 14 -15.98 2.85 10.25
CA LYS A 14 -16.62 1.56 9.87
C LYS A 14 -15.65 0.40 9.57
N LEU A 15 -14.36 0.69 9.37
CA LEU A 15 -13.35 -0.30 8.97
C LEU A 15 -12.52 -0.85 10.14
N ALA A 16 -12.63 -0.27 11.34
CA ALA A 16 -11.81 -0.61 12.49
C ALA A 16 -11.83 -2.12 12.82
N LYS A 17 -13.03 -2.73 12.77
CA LYS A 17 -13.19 -4.18 12.99
C LYS A 17 -12.41 -5.00 11.96
N HIS A 18 -12.56 -4.68 10.67
CA HIS A 18 -11.87 -5.41 9.60
C HIS A 18 -10.35 -5.26 9.67
N ILE A 19 -9.87 -4.09 10.08
CA ILE A 19 -8.43 -3.84 10.28
C ILE A 19 -7.90 -4.64 11.47
N ALA A 20 -8.65 -4.69 12.57
CA ALA A 20 -8.29 -5.48 13.75
C ALA A 20 -8.25 -6.98 13.42
N ASP A 21 -9.28 -7.50 12.72
CA ASP A 21 -9.37 -8.91 12.30
C ASP A 21 -8.21 -9.30 11.36
N ALA A 22 -7.74 -8.36 10.53
CA ALA A 22 -6.62 -8.60 9.61
C ALA A 22 -5.23 -8.54 10.29
N ALA A 23 -5.15 -8.11 11.55
CA ALA A 23 -3.95 -8.12 12.38
C ALA A 23 -2.69 -7.52 11.70
N TRP A 24 -2.83 -6.40 10.98
CA TRP A 24 -1.73 -5.79 10.21
C TRP A 24 -0.49 -5.46 11.05
N GLY A 25 -0.68 -5.08 12.31
CA GLY A 25 0.42 -4.84 13.24
C GLY A 25 1.25 -6.09 13.52
N GLU A 26 0.58 -7.24 13.67
CA GLU A 26 1.23 -8.54 13.88
C GLU A 26 1.96 -8.99 12.61
N ILE A 27 1.38 -8.77 11.43
CA ILE A 27 2.06 -9.06 10.16
C ILE A 27 3.37 -8.26 10.05
N ARG A 28 3.34 -6.96 10.36
CA ARG A 28 4.56 -6.12 10.36
C ARG A 28 5.59 -6.64 11.36
N ARG A 29 5.17 -6.98 12.58
CA ARG A 29 6.04 -7.53 13.62
C ARG A 29 6.70 -8.84 13.19
N GLN A 30 5.94 -9.77 12.60
CA GLN A 30 6.46 -11.05 12.12
C GLN A 30 7.46 -10.87 10.98
N LEU A 31 7.17 -9.95 10.04
CA LEU A 31 8.10 -9.64 8.95
C LEU A 31 9.41 -9.09 9.51
N GLN A 32 9.37 -8.12 10.42
CA GLN A 32 10.57 -7.54 11.05
C GLN A 32 11.39 -8.61 11.77
N TYR A 33 10.72 -9.40 12.61
CA TYR A 33 11.34 -10.52 13.32
C TYR A 33 12.06 -11.50 12.37
N LYS A 34 11.38 -11.93 11.29
CA LYS A 34 11.98 -12.86 10.32
C LYS A 34 13.09 -12.20 9.51
N ALA A 35 12.94 -10.93 9.14
CA ALA A 35 13.97 -10.21 8.42
C ALA A 35 15.26 -10.10 9.25
N GLU A 36 15.15 -9.76 10.54
CA GLU A 36 16.27 -9.74 11.47
C GLU A 36 16.95 -11.11 11.58
N TRP A 37 16.16 -12.18 11.73
CA TRP A 37 16.71 -13.54 11.82
C TRP A 37 17.52 -13.94 10.56
N TYR A 38 17.13 -13.47 9.38
CA TYR A 38 17.82 -13.79 8.12
C TYR A 38 18.76 -12.68 7.63
N GLU A 39 19.11 -11.70 8.47
CA GLU A 39 19.96 -10.56 8.10
C GLU A 39 19.45 -9.82 6.86
N ARG A 40 18.12 -9.64 6.77
CA ARG A 40 17.43 -8.92 5.70
C ARG A 40 16.95 -7.56 6.19
N GLN A 41 16.89 -6.61 5.26
CA GLN A 41 16.35 -5.28 5.51
C GLN A 41 14.92 -5.18 4.99
N ILE A 42 14.04 -4.59 5.81
CA ILE A 42 12.72 -4.16 5.38
C ILE A 42 12.81 -2.68 5.07
N LYS A 43 12.51 -2.35 3.81
CA LYS A 43 12.36 -0.97 3.36
C LYS A 43 10.91 -0.55 3.39
N GLU A 44 10.67 0.71 3.70
CA GLU A 44 9.32 1.24 3.87
C GLU A 44 9.08 2.44 2.96
N VAL A 45 7.82 2.59 2.53
CA VAL A 45 7.36 3.80 1.86
C VAL A 45 6.68 4.66 2.90
N LEU A 46 7.00 5.96 2.88
CA LEU A 46 6.40 6.96 3.76
C LEU A 46 4.88 6.90 3.73
N ALA A 47 4.27 7.20 4.89
CA ALA A 47 2.83 7.30 5.00
C ALA A 47 2.24 8.32 4.00
N PHE A 48 1.01 8.05 3.56
CA PHE A 48 0.22 8.92 2.66
C PHE A 48 0.76 9.10 1.23
N VAL A 49 1.82 8.38 0.84
CA VAL A 49 2.24 8.32 -0.57
C VAL A 49 1.14 7.64 -1.40
N PRO A 50 0.70 8.22 -2.54
CA PRO A 50 -0.40 7.71 -3.35
C PRO A 50 0.01 6.51 -4.23
N THR A 51 0.59 5.47 -3.62
CA THR A 51 1.13 4.26 -4.28
C THR A 51 0.11 3.58 -5.20
N SER A 52 -1.13 3.43 -4.75
CA SER A 52 -2.21 2.78 -5.53
C SER A 52 -2.82 3.67 -6.62
N GLN A 53 -2.73 4.99 -6.48
CA GLN A 53 -3.27 5.98 -7.43
C GLN A 53 -2.25 6.39 -8.49
N THR A 54 -0.95 6.20 -8.23
CA THR A 54 0.14 6.56 -9.15
C THR A 54 0.28 5.47 -10.21
N CYS A 55 0.24 5.82 -11.50
CA CYS A 55 0.53 4.87 -12.56
C CYS A 55 2.02 4.48 -12.54
N HIS A 56 2.35 3.21 -12.36
CA HIS A 56 3.75 2.76 -12.39
C HIS A 56 4.42 2.87 -13.77
N VAL A 57 3.65 3.14 -14.84
CA VAL A 57 4.17 3.27 -16.21
C VAL A 57 4.53 4.71 -16.54
N CYS A 58 3.65 5.66 -16.25
CA CYS A 58 3.84 7.06 -16.65
C CYS A 58 3.93 8.06 -15.48
N GLY A 59 3.77 7.61 -14.23
CA GLY A 59 3.83 8.45 -13.03
C GLY A 59 2.60 9.33 -12.79
N ALA A 60 1.61 9.35 -13.69
CA ALA A 60 0.40 10.13 -13.50
C ALA A 60 -0.41 9.62 -12.29
N ILE A 61 -0.89 10.56 -11.46
CA ILE A 61 -1.74 10.25 -10.30
C ILE A 61 -3.20 10.31 -10.74
N HIS A 62 -3.97 9.27 -10.41
CA HIS A 62 -5.41 9.22 -10.64
C HIS A 62 -6.16 9.12 -9.30
N PRO A 63 -6.66 10.26 -8.76
CA PRO A 63 -7.27 10.31 -7.43
C PRO A 63 -8.53 9.46 -7.24
N GLU A 64 -9.26 9.18 -8.32
CA GLU A 64 -10.51 8.38 -8.26
C GLU A 64 -10.25 6.93 -7.81
N VAL A 65 -9.02 6.42 -7.99
CA VAL A 65 -8.58 5.09 -7.52
C VAL A 65 -8.52 5.00 -5.99
N ARG A 66 -8.68 6.12 -5.27
CA ARG A 66 -8.71 6.13 -3.80
C ARG A 66 -9.85 5.27 -3.23
N SER A 67 -10.94 5.10 -3.97
CA SER A 67 -12.07 4.30 -3.52
C SER A 67 -11.73 2.80 -3.43
N LEU A 68 -12.10 2.15 -2.33
CA LEU A 68 -11.70 0.77 -2.04
C LEU A 68 -12.34 -0.27 -2.96
N ASP A 69 -13.48 0.05 -3.58
CA ASP A 69 -14.18 -0.77 -4.57
C ASP A 69 -13.46 -0.82 -5.93
N VAL A 70 -12.59 0.15 -6.23
CA VAL A 70 -11.80 0.16 -7.45
C VAL A 70 -10.66 -0.84 -7.32
N ARG A 71 -10.82 -2.03 -7.90
CA ARG A 71 -9.76 -3.06 -7.95
C ARG A 71 -8.95 -3.03 -9.24
N VAL A 72 -9.56 -2.55 -10.32
CA VAL A 72 -8.92 -2.40 -11.63
C VAL A 72 -9.25 -1.01 -12.16
N TRP A 73 -8.26 -0.35 -12.77
CA TRP A 73 -8.44 0.95 -13.41
C TRP A 73 -7.57 1.07 -14.67
N VAL A 74 -7.91 2.03 -15.53
CA VAL A 74 -7.12 2.36 -16.72
C VAL A 74 -6.53 3.75 -16.51
N CYS A 75 -5.21 3.88 -16.70
CA CYS A 75 -4.57 5.18 -16.56
C CYS A 75 -5.07 6.14 -17.64
N PRO A 76 -5.64 7.31 -17.29
CA PRO A 76 -6.15 8.25 -18.29
C PRO A 76 -5.03 8.84 -19.16
N ALA A 77 -3.79 8.92 -18.63
CA ALA A 77 -2.66 9.51 -19.33
C ALA A 77 -1.97 8.57 -20.33
N CYS A 78 -1.80 7.28 -19.99
CA CYS A 78 -1.07 6.33 -20.84
C CYS A 78 -1.89 5.09 -21.24
N GLN A 79 -3.17 5.03 -20.87
CA GLN A 79 -4.11 3.95 -21.21
C GLN A 79 -3.71 2.55 -20.71
N THR A 80 -2.69 2.46 -19.83
CA THR A 80 -2.32 1.18 -19.23
C THR A 80 -3.39 0.72 -18.25
N ARG A 81 -3.82 -0.54 -18.37
CA ARG A 81 -4.72 -1.19 -17.41
C ARG A 81 -3.93 -1.70 -16.20
N HIS A 82 -4.42 -1.40 -15.01
CA HIS A 82 -3.80 -1.74 -13.74
C HIS A 82 -4.72 -2.61 -12.89
N ASP A 83 -4.16 -3.65 -12.28
CA ASP A 83 -4.65 -4.14 -10.99
C ASP A 83 -4.13 -3.19 -9.90
N ARG A 84 -5.01 -2.74 -8.99
CA ARG A 84 -4.70 -1.70 -8.01
C ARG A 84 -3.55 -2.11 -7.08
N ASP A 85 -3.59 -3.33 -6.56
CA ASP A 85 -2.62 -3.84 -5.59
C ASP A 85 -1.28 -4.15 -6.28
N GLY A 86 -1.33 -4.76 -7.47
CA GLY A 86 -0.15 -5.02 -8.30
C GLY A 86 0.55 -3.73 -8.76
N ASN A 87 -0.21 -2.68 -9.08
CA ASN A 87 0.35 -1.37 -9.39
C ASN A 87 0.99 -0.72 -8.15
N ALA A 88 0.31 -0.75 -7.00
CA ALA A 88 0.85 -0.25 -5.75
C ALA A 88 2.17 -0.96 -5.38
N ALA A 89 2.23 -2.29 -5.50
CA ALA A 89 3.43 -3.07 -5.23
C ALA A 89 4.63 -2.64 -6.10
N LYS A 90 4.40 -2.36 -7.39
CA LYS A 90 5.45 -1.85 -8.30
C LYS A 90 5.95 -0.47 -7.88
N ASN A 91 5.05 0.43 -7.50
CA ASN A 91 5.43 1.76 -7.00
C ASN A 91 6.20 1.65 -5.67
N ILE A 92 5.73 0.80 -4.75
CA ILE A 92 6.41 0.56 -3.46
C ILE A 92 7.84 0.07 -3.68
N LYS A 93 8.06 -0.84 -4.63
CA LYS A 93 9.42 -1.34 -4.93
C LYS A 93 10.40 -0.22 -5.31
N VAL A 94 9.92 0.84 -5.97
CA VAL A 94 10.75 1.95 -6.43
C VAL A 94 10.86 3.06 -5.37
N MET A 95 9.79 3.29 -4.60
CA MET A 95 9.69 4.39 -3.64
C MET A 95 10.18 4.02 -2.23
N ALA A 96 10.30 2.72 -1.91
CA ALA A 96 10.71 2.28 -0.59
C ALA A 96 12.16 2.65 -0.31
N VAL A 97 12.38 3.31 0.82
CA VAL A 97 13.70 3.73 1.30
C VAL A 97 14.20 2.80 2.39
#